data_AF-A0A0D0CBR7-F1
#
_entry.id   AF-A0A0D0CBR7-F1
#
_cell.length_a   1.000
_cell.length_b   1.000
_cell.length_c   1.000
_cell.angle_alpha   90.00
_cell.angle_beta   90.00
_cell.angle_gamma   90.00
#
_symmetry.space_group_name_H-M   'P 1'
#
loop_
_entity.id
_entity.type
_entity.pdbx_description
1 polymer ?
#
loop_
_entity_poly.entity_id
_entity_poly.type
_entity_poly.pdbx_seq_one_letter_code
_entity_poly.pdbx_strand_id
1 'polypeptide(L)' 'GRASSMKDGSVPWMQISTQRSNYISGKYLPQGAKLWEPSKLQKEEVIPLLEFWRDRQKSDLTDVF' A
#
# COMPACT_ATOMS: atom_id res chain seq x y z
N GLY A 1 9.27 4.75 -9.01
CA GLY A 1 9.86 4.01 -7.87
C GLY A 1 10.40 2.68 -8.33
N ARG A 2 10.82 1.80 -7.40
CA ARG A 2 11.38 0.48 -7.73
C ARG A 2 10.47 -0.36 -8.62
N ALA A 3 9.16 -0.42 -8.32
CA ALA A 3 8.19 -1.21 -9.08
C ALA A 3 7.99 -0.75 -10.54
N SER A 4 8.18 0.53 -10.84
CA SER A 4 8.03 1.08 -12.20
C SER A 4 9.36 1.32 -12.92
N SER A 5 10.50 1.11 -12.24
CA SER A 5 11.84 1.50 -12.70
C SER A 5 12.01 3.00 -13.06
N MET A 6 11.00 3.84 -12.80
CA MET A 6 11.04 5.28 -13.06
C MET A 6 11.51 6.04 -11.83
N LYS A 7 12.56 6.85 -11.93
CA LYS A 7 13.09 7.62 -10.79
C LYS A 7 12.03 8.55 -10.18
N ASP A 8 11.29 9.25 -11.03
CA ASP A 8 10.28 10.26 -10.65
C ASP A 8 8.85 9.86 -11.05
N GLY A 9 8.60 8.56 -11.17
CA GLY A 9 7.27 8.05 -11.55
C GLY A 9 6.21 8.41 -10.50
N SER A 10 5.10 8.99 -10.94
CA SER A 10 3.94 9.28 -10.09
C SER A 10 3.17 7.99 -9.76
N VAL A 11 2.56 7.96 -8.58
CA VAL A 11 1.71 6.84 -8.18
C VAL A 11 0.30 7.07 -8.70
N PRO A 12 -0.29 6.13 -9.46
CA PRO A 12 -1.62 6.29 -10.04
C PRO A 12 -2.72 5.98 -9.00
N TRP A 13 -2.86 6.82 -7.98
CA TRP A 13 -3.76 6.57 -6.84
C TRP A 13 -5.21 6.29 -7.23
N MET A 14 -5.73 6.96 -8.27
CA MET A 14 -7.08 6.72 -8.80
C MET A 14 -7.26 5.32 -9.39
N GLN A 15 -6.22 4.77 -10.03
CA GLN A 15 -6.27 3.41 -10.58
C GLN A 15 -6.06 2.38 -9.48
N ILE A 16 -5.21 2.67 -8.49
CA ILE A 16 -5.01 1.79 -7.33
C ILE A 16 -6.32 1.68 -6.51
N SER A 17 -7.10 2.75 -6.37
CA SER A 17 -8.35 2.72 -5.60
C SER A 17 -9.47 1.93 -6.30
N THR A 18 -9.49 1.92 -7.64
CA THR A 18 -10.55 1.29 -8.45
C THR A 18 -10.18 -0.11 -8.95
N GLN A 19 -8.91 -0.34 -9.24
CA GLN A 19 -8.36 -1.57 -9.83
C GLN A 19 -7.22 -2.14 -8.96
N ARG A 20 -7.36 -2.03 -7.64
CA ARG A 20 -6.35 -2.40 -6.64
C ARG A 20 -5.62 -3.71 -6.92
N SER A 21 -6.34 -4.76 -7.31
CA SER A 21 -5.78 -6.10 -7.54
C SER A 21 -4.71 -6.13 -8.64
N ASN A 22 -4.70 -5.17 -9.56
CA ASN A 22 -3.70 -5.06 -10.63
C ASN A 22 -2.36 -4.52 -10.12
N TYR A 23 -2.36 -3.89 -8.94
CA TYR A 23 -1.19 -3.20 -8.38
C TYR A 23 -0.69 -3.82 -7.08
N ILE A 24 -1.60 -4.31 -6.23
CA ILE A 24 -1.27 -4.84 -4.92
C ILE A 24 -2.14 -6.05 -4.59
N SER A 25 -1.47 -7.16 -4.24
CA SER A 25 -2.14 -8.36 -3.74
C SER A 25 -2.78 -8.10 -2.37
N GLY A 26 -3.96 -8.67 -2.14
CA GLY A 26 -4.68 -8.53 -0.89
C GLY A 26 -3.90 -9.04 0.33
N LYS A 27 -2.92 -9.95 0.15
CA LYS A 27 -2.07 -10.44 1.25
C LYS A 27 -1.23 -9.35 1.92
N TYR A 28 -1.08 -8.20 1.27
CA TYR A 28 -0.30 -7.07 1.76
C TYR A 28 -1.15 -5.92 2.30
N LEU A 29 -2.45 -6.15 2.52
CA LEU A 29 -3.34 -5.14 3.06
C LEU A 29 -4.18 -5.70 4.20
N PRO A 30 -4.50 -4.87 5.20
CA PRO A 30 -5.54 -5.21 6.14
C PRO A 30 -6.89 -5.34 5.41
N GLN A 31 -7.75 -6.20 5.93
CA GLN A 31 -9.08 -6.41 5.38
C GLN A 31 -9.86 -5.09 5.38
N GLY A 32 -10.47 -4.74 4.25
CA GLY A 32 -11.25 -3.49 4.10
C GLY A 32 -10.41 -2.22 3.98
N ALA A 33 -9.08 -2.31 3.90
CA ALA A 33 -8.21 -1.13 3.78
C ALA A 33 -8.52 -0.33 2.50
N LYS A 34 -8.66 0.99 2.66
CA LYS A 34 -8.73 1.94 1.55
C LYS A 34 -7.33 2.40 1.19
N LEU A 35 -6.94 2.15 -0.06
CA LEU A 35 -5.71 2.69 -0.64
C LEU A 35 -6.07 3.85 -1.54
N TRP A 36 -6.13 5.03 -0.93
CA TRP A 36 -6.32 6.30 -1.61
C TRP A 36 -5.03 7.09 -1.63
N GLU A 37 -5.06 8.21 -2.33
CA GLU A 37 -4.00 9.19 -2.25
C GLU A 37 -3.76 9.60 -0.78
N PRO A 38 -2.49 9.68 -0.31
CA PRO A 38 -2.19 9.93 1.10
C PRO A 38 -2.84 11.18 1.69
N SER A 39 -2.98 12.25 0.89
CA SER A 39 -3.62 13.50 1.33
C SER A 39 -5.12 13.36 1.61
N LYS A 40 -5.75 12.27 1.19
CA LYS A 40 -7.19 11.99 1.37
C LYS A 40 -7.48 10.96 2.45
N LEU A 41 -6.44 10.39 3.07
CA LEU A 41 -6.59 9.41 4.14
C LEU A 41 -6.73 10.11 5.48
N GLN A 42 -7.63 9.59 6.32
CA GLN A 42 -7.74 10.03 7.70
C GLN A 42 -6.77 9.23 8.59
N LYS A 43 -6.43 9.79 9.76
CA LYS A 43 -5.48 9.17 10.69
C LYS A 43 -5.92 7.76 11.10
N GLU A 44 -7.22 7.57 11.28
CA GLU A 44 -7.85 6.31 11.66
C GLU A 44 -7.74 5.23 10.57
N GLU A 45 -7.53 5.64 9.32
CA GLU A 45 -7.31 4.75 8.18
C GLU A 45 -5.81 4.47 7.97
N VAL A 46 -4.96 5.48 8.23
CA VAL A 46 -3.49 5.36 8.08
C VAL A 46 -2.87 4.49 9.16
N ILE A 47 -3.27 4.66 10.42
CA ILE A 47 -2.64 3.94 11.55
C ILE A 47 -2.72 2.42 11.36
N PRO A 48 -3.90 1.80 11.13
CA PRO A 48 -3.99 0.35 10.97
C PRO A 48 -3.17 -0.17 9.78
N LEU A 49 -3.06 0.62 8.70
CA LEU A 49 -2.26 0.26 7.53
C LEU A 49 -0.76 0.23 7.87
N LEU A 50 -0.26 1.23 8.60
CA LEU A 50 1.14 1.29 9.03
C LEU A 50 1.47 0.20 10.05
N GLU A 51 0.57 -0.09 10.98
CA GLU A 51 0.77 -1.15 11.97
C GLU A 51 0.83 -2.53 11.31
N PHE A 52 -0.06 -2.78 10.35
CA PHE A 52 -0.05 -4.01 9.56
C PHE A 52 1.29 -4.22 8.84
N TRP A 53 1.83 -3.19 8.18
CA TRP A 53 3.14 -3.30 7.52
C TRP A 53 4.30 -3.40 8.50
N ARG A 54 4.25 -2.69 9.63
CA ARG A 54 5.26 -2.81 10.71
C ARG A 54 5.35 -4.23 11.24
N ASP A 55 4.22 -4.87 11.48
CA ASP A 55 4.20 -6.22 12.03
C ASP A 55 4.65 -7.25 10.98
N ARG A 56 4.34 -7.03 9.70
CA ARG A 56 4.89 -7.84 8.61
C ARG A 56 6.43 -7.80 8.56
N GLN A 57 7.02 -6.62 8.71
CA GLN A 57 8.48 -6.46 8.69
C GLN A 57 9.18 -7.25 9.80
N LYS A 58 8.49 -7.52 10.92
CA LYS A 58 9.04 -8.35 12.02
C LYS A 58 8.93 -9.84 11.72
N SER A 59 7.90 -10.26 11.00
CA SER A 59 7.57 -11.67 10.77
C SER A 59 8.21 -12.26 9.52
N ASP A 60 8.42 -11.46 8.48
CA ASP A 60 9.00 -11.92 7.22
C ASP A 60 9.95 -10.87 6.64
N LEU A 61 11.23 -11.00 6.99
CA LEU A 61 12.30 -10.09 6.54
C LEU A 61 12.62 -10.25 5.04
N THR A 62 12.13 -11.32 4.40
CA THR A 62 12.44 -11.64 3.01
C THR A 62 11.31 -11.33 2.02
N ASP A 63 10.07 -11.20 2.49
CA ASP A 63 8.91 -10.82 1.67
C ASP A 63 8.84 -9.30 1.48
N VAL A 64 9.75 -8.81 0.64
CA VAL A 64 9.83 -7.41 0.22
C VAL A 64 9.08 -7.23 -1.10
N PHE A 65 8.21 -6.21 -1.13
CA PHE A 65 7.47 -5.73 -2.30
C PHE A 65 8.32 -5.36 -3.52
#